data_AF-A0A964PGN8-F1
#
_entry.id   AF-A0A964PGN8-F1
#
_cell.length_a   1.000
_cell.length_b   1.000
_cell.length_c   1.000
_cell.angle_alpha   90.00
_cell.angle_beta   90.00
_cell.angle_gamma   90.00
#
_symmetry.space_group_name_H-M   'P 1'
#
loop_
_entity.id
_entity.type
_entity.pdbx_description
1 polymer ?
#
loop_
_entity_poly.entity_id
_entity_poly.type
_entity_poly.pdbx_seq_one_letter_code
_entity_poly.pdbx_strand_id
1 'polypeptide(L)'
;MTMLLPITLHAQLPELALPKTGSGASTTARFFGGATADNGVSYKTSFGFSQPITVSTEIRVEAAHVNTMGNLYIIIALGQQYFMRDQAGKFLPWDLTLPKLVAASPAKNLQISEPLPIVNNVAFGPAGVSGASLSIFLAYNTMAAPNELYYSGTPLTFAIDKEVVTPASLTLFTNTVSSQIIQSTCIICHSATANAGAPTNLHYVSSSQANSLSTNYATLVNYIKTAPGGSSLILSKPRGVDHSGGALLSASSQNFLNLTAFVNAVKAE
;
A
#
# COMPACT_ATOMS: atom_id res chain seq x y z
N MET A 1 -28.39 -30.63 20.67
CA MET A 1 -27.77 -29.30 20.63
C MET A 1 -27.42 -29.02 19.18
N THR A 2 -28.35 -28.44 18.43
CA THR A 2 -28.21 -28.19 16.99
C THR A 2 -27.39 -26.91 16.83
N MET A 3 -26.13 -27.02 16.41
CA MET A 3 -25.35 -25.85 16.01
C MET A 3 -26.00 -25.22 14.79
N LEU A 4 -26.58 -24.03 14.93
CA LEU A 4 -26.85 -23.16 13.79
C LEU A 4 -25.49 -22.70 13.24
N LEU A 5 -25.16 -23.09 12.00
CA LEU A 5 -24.10 -22.43 11.27
C LEU A 5 -24.53 -20.99 10.98
N PRO A 6 -23.69 -19.98 11.27
CA PRO A 6 -24.00 -18.61 10.89
C PRO A 6 -24.04 -18.50 9.36
N ILE A 7 -25.15 -18.00 8.82
CA ILE A 7 -25.27 -17.64 7.42
C ILE A 7 -24.48 -16.33 7.25
N THR A 8 -23.31 -16.40 6.64
CA THR A 8 -22.58 -15.20 6.23
C THR A 8 -23.27 -14.60 5.01
N LEU A 9 -23.80 -13.39 5.16
CA LEU A 9 -24.39 -12.63 4.07
C LEU A 9 -23.26 -12.05 3.20
N HIS A 10 -23.16 -12.50 1.97
CA HIS A 10 -22.22 -11.95 0.98
C HIS A 10 -22.88 -10.80 0.24
N ALA A 11 -22.14 -9.71 0.02
CA ALA A 11 -22.58 -8.64 -0.86
C ALA A 11 -22.68 -9.15 -2.30
N GLN A 12 -23.61 -8.58 -3.07
CA GLN A 12 -23.68 -8.84 -4.51
C GLN A 12 -22.41 -8.30 -5.19
N LEU A 13 -21.82 -9.10 -6.09
CA LEU A 13 -20.66 -8.69 -6.86
C LEU A 13 -21.01 -7.45 -7.71
N PRO A 14 -20.25 -6.34 -7.62
CA PRO A 14 -20.55 -5.11 -8.32
C PRO A 14 -20.50 -5.28 -9.84
N GLU A 15 -21.43 -4.67 -10.56
CA GLU A 15 -21.41 -4.60 -12.02
C GLU A 15 -20.44 -3.52 -12.50
N LEU A 16 -19.61 -3.89 -13.47
CA LEU A 16 -18.70 -3.00 -14.18
C LEU A 16 -19.48 -2.32 -15.32
N ALA A 17 -19.64 -1.01 -15.21
CA ALA A 17 -20.50 -0.24 -16.09
C ALA A 17 -19.99 -0.16 -17.54
N LEU A 18 -20.90 0.17 -18.44
CA LEU A 18 -20.64 0.49 -19.85
C LEU A 18 -20.00 -0.69 -20.62
N PRO A 19 -20.68 -1.85 -20.75
CA PRO A 19 -20.15 -2.91 -21.59
C PRO A 19 -20.00 -2.42 -23.03
N LYS A 20 -18.94 -2.85 -23.71
CA LYS A 20 -18.57 -2.41 -25.06
C LYS A 20 -18.25 -3.59 -25.95
N THR A 21 -18.28 -3.34 -27.26
CA THR A 21 -17.71 -4.26 -28.24
C THR A 21 -16.58 -3.61 -29.04
N GLY A 22 -15.76 -4.43 -29.71
CA GLY A 22 -14.66 -3.99 -30.55
C GLY A 22 -15.14 -3.17 -31.76
N SER A 23 -16.26 -3.55 -32.36
CA SER A 23 -16.89 -2.82 -33.47
C SER A 23 -17.64 -1.54 -33.05
N GLY A 24 -17.92 -1.37 -31.76
CA GLY A 24 -18.77 -0.29 -31.25
C GLY A 24 -20.26 -0.57 -31.34
N ALA A 25 -20.66 -1.79 -31.74
CA ALA A 25 -22.04 -2.25 -31.65
C ALA A 25 -22.53 -2.27 -30.19
N SER A 26 -23.85 -2.21 -29.99
CA SER A 26 -24.43 -2.41 -28.67
C SER A 26 -24.26 -3.86 -28.22
N THR A 27 -24.15 -4.06 -26.90
CA THR A 27 -24.08 -5.38 -26.30
C THR A 27 -24.93 -5.47 -25.03
N THR A 28 -25.48 -6.65 -24.81
CA THR A 28 -26.19 -7.11 -23.61
C THR A 28 -25.29 -7.90 -22.66
N ALA A 29 -24.00 -8.07 -22.99
CA ALA A 29 -23.03 -8.70 -22.10
C ALA A 29 -22.88 -7.85 -20.82
N ARG A 30 -22.70 -8.51 -19.69
CA ARG A 30 -22.51 -7.84 -18.40
C ARG A 30 -21.26 -8.37 -17.73
N PHE A 31 -20.57 -7.50 -17.02
CA PHE A 31 -19.29 -7.80 -16.41
C PHE A 31 -19.37 -7.42 -14.94
N PHE A 32 -18.83 -8.24 -14.06
CA PHE A 32 -18.89 -8.02 -12.62
C PHE A 32 -17.51 -8.23 -12.02
N GLY A 33 -17.19 -7.45 -10.99
CA GLY A 33 -15.88 -7.54 -10.35
C GLY A 33 -15.84 -6.82 -9.02
N GLY A 34 -15.10 -7.40 -8.08
CA GLY A 34 -14.89 -6.79 -6.78
C GLY A 34 -13.66 -7.37 -6.08
N ALA A 35 -12.97 -6.50 -5.34
CA ALA A 35 -11.90 -6.87 -4.43
C ALA A 35 -12.42 -6.80 -2.99
N THR A 36 -12.07 -7.79 -2.17
CA THR A 36 -12.54 -7.92 -0.78
C THR A 36 -11.43 -8.44 0.12
N ALA A 37 -11.45 -8.01 1.38
CA ALA A 37 -10.60 -8.54 2.45
C ALA A 37 -11.42 -9.23 3.57
N ASP A 38 -12.73 -9.36 3.38
CA ASP A 38 -13.69 -9.88 4.35
C ASP A 38 -14.56 -10.99 3.73
N ASN A 39 -13.96 -11.78 2.83
CA ASN A 39 -14.59 -12.90 2.14
C ASN A 39 -15.87 -12.52 1.38
N GLY A 40 -15.98 -11.30 0.88
CA GLY A 40 -17.12 -10.85 0.07
C GLY A 40 -18.28 -10.28 0.88
N VAL A 41 -18.08 -9.97 2.16
CA VAL A 41 -19.05 -9.18 2.95
C VAL A 41 -19.11 -7.76 2.42
N SER A 42 -17.98 -7.19 2.01
CA SER A 42 -17.88 -5.89 1.34
C SER A 42 -16.84 -5.88 0.22
N TYR A 43 -17.05 -5.00 -0.75
CA TYR A 43 -16.10 -4.72 -1.82
C TYR A 43 -15.53 -3.32 -1.66
N LYS A 44 -14.21 -3.20 -1.73
CA LYS A 44 -13.47 -1.96 -1.49
C LYS A 44 -12.54 -1.63 -2.65
N THR A 45 -12.13 -0.37 -2.71
CA THR A 45 -11.23 0.18 -3.73
C THR A 45 -9.85 0.54 -3.19
N SER A 46 -9.56 0.25 -1.92
CA SER A 46 -8.25 0.48 -1.30
C SER A 46 -7.96 -0.56 -0.23
N PHE A 47 -6.71 -1.01 -0.16
CA PHE A 47 -6.25 -2.05 0.77
C PHE A 47 -4.85 -1.75 1.31
N GLY A 48 -4.60 -2.14 2.56
CA GLY A 48 -3.30 -1.97 3.19
C GLY A 48 -2.20 -2.81 2.52
N PHE A 49 -0.95 -2.36 2.62
CA PHE A 49 0.23 -3.01 2.02
C PHE A 49 0.26 -4.53 2.20
N SER A 50 0.10 -5.02 3.43
CA SER A 50 0.15 -6.44 3.78
C SER A 50 -1.22 -7.10 3.89
N GLN A 51 -2.31 -6.39 3.57
CA GLN A 51 -3.67 -6.92 3.70
C GLN A 51 -3.93 -7.98 2.64
N PRO A 52 -4.25 -9.23 3.02
CA PRO A 52 -4.66 -10.24 2.05
C PRO A 52 -6.02 -9.89 1.44
N ILE A 53 -6.13 -10.00 0.11
CA ILE A 53 -7.36 -9.73 -0.62
C ILE A 53 -7.70 -10.86 -1.57
N THR A 54 -9.00 -11.05 -1.79
CA THR A 54 -9.57 -11.90 -2.82
C THR A 54 -10.19 -11.02 -3.89
N VAL A 55 -9.94 -11.36 -5.16
CA VAL A 55 -10.49 -10.63 -6.30
C VAL A 55 -11.31 -11.61 -7.14
N SER A 56 -12.61 -11.37 -7.16
CA SER A 56 -13.60 -12.20 -7.85
C SER A 56 -14.16 -11.42 -9.03
N THR A 57 -14.33 -12.09 -10.16
CA THR A 57 -14.97 -11.51 -11.34
C THR A 57 -15.91 -12.51 -12.00
N GLU A 58 -16.87 -12.00 -12.77
CA GLU A 58 -17.85 -12.79 -13.50
C GLU A 58 -18.16 -12.11 -14.83
N ILE A 59 -18.28 -12.91 -15.89
CA ILE A 59 -18.82 -12.48 -17.18
C ILE A 59 -20.20 -13.11 -17.35
N ARG A 60 -21.21 -12.30 -17.64
CA ARG A 60 -22.50 -12.78 -18.14
C ARG A 60 -22.54 -12.57 -19.64
N VAL A 61 -22.45 -13.68 -20.35
CA VAL A 61 -22.39 -13.74 -21.80
C VAL A 61 -23.76 -13.40 -22.40
N GLU A 62 -23.77 -12.79 -23.59
CA GLU A 62 -25.02 -12.52 -24.30
C GLU A 62 -25.78 -13.81 -24.60
N ALA A 63 -27.12 -13.76 -24.51
CA ALA A 63 -27.96 -14.95 -24.70
C ALA A 63 -27.72 -15.66 -26.05
N ALA A 64 -27.42 -14.90 -27.11
CA ALA A 64 -27.12 -15.44 -28.44
C ALA A 64 -25.77 -16.18 -28.52
N HIS A 65 -24.86 -15.96 -27.57
CA HIS A 65 -23.54 -16.59 -27.52
C HIS A 65 -23.46 -17.75 -26.53
N VAL A 66 -24.48 -17.95 -25.69
CA VAL A 66 -24.53 -19.09 -24.77
C VAL A 66 -24.57 -20.39 -25.58
N ASN A 67 -23.81 -21.39 -25.13
CA ASN A 67 -23.58 -22.66 -25.82
C ASN A 67 -22.88 -22.55 -27.18
N THR A 68 -22.18 -21.44 -27.43
CA THR A 68 -21.23 -21.32 -28.55
C THR A 68 -19.79 -21.45 -28.04
N MET A 69 -18.88 -21.87 -28.92
CA MET A 69 -17.46 -21.94 -28.59
C MET A 69 -16.86 -20.52 -28.56
N GLY A 70 -16.07 -20.21 -27.53
CA GLY A 70 -15.47 -18.89 -27.36
C GLY A 70 -14.27 -18.89 -26.42
N ASN A 71 -13.74 -17.69 -26.16
CA ASN A 71 -12.61 -17.48 -25.27
C ASN A 71 -12.95 -16.43 -24.21
N LEU A 72 -12.41 -16.59 -23.01
CA LEU A 72 -12.49 -15.59 -21.93
C LEU A 72 -11.10 -14.99 -21.67
N TYR A 73 -11.06 -13.68 -21.45
CA TYR A 73 -9.85 -12.89 -21.30
C TYR A 73 -9.87 -12.08 -20.00
N ILE A 74 -8.70 -11.97 -19.39
CA ILE A 74 -8.43 -11.10 -18.23
C ILE A 74 -7.25 -10.21 -18.61
N ILE A 75 -7.44 -8.90 -18.48
CA ILE A 75 -6.38 -7.90 -18.70
C ILE A 75 -6.21 -7.09 -17.42
N ILE A 76 -4.98 -6.91 -16.98
CA ILE A 76 -4.62 -6.04 -15.86
C ILE A 76 -3.78 -4.88 -16.39
N ALA A 77 -4.20 -3.66 -16.09
CA ALA A 77 -3.39 -2.47 -16.26
C ALA A 77 -2.75 -2.07 -14.92
N LEU A 78 -1.43 -1.87 -14.95
CA LEU A 78 -0.63 -1.37 -13.82
C LEU A 78 0.21 -0.19 -14.33
N GLY A 79 -0.22 1.03 -14.01
CA GLY A 79 0.33 2.23 -14.63
C GLY A 79 0.11 2.23 -16.14
N GLN A 80 1.20 2.26 -16.93
CA GLN A 80 1.15 2.23 -18.40
C GLN A 80 1.33 0.82 -18.99
N GLN A 81 1.56 -0.19 -18.14
CA GLN A 81 1.78 -1.56 -18.58
C GLN A 81 0.48 -2.35 -18.55
N TYR A 82 0.30 -3.20 -19.55
CA TYR A 82 -0.85 -4.10 -19.66
C TYR A 82 -0.36 -5.53 -19.62
N PHE A 83 -1.09 -6.37 -18.89
CA PHE A 83 -0.81 -7.78 -18.74
C PHE A 83 -2.06 -8.58 -19.06
N MET A 84 -1.91 -9.68 -19.77
CA MET A 84 -2.96 -10.64 -20.08
C MET A 84 -2.70 -11.93 -19.32
N ARG A 85 -3.76 -12.56 -18.80
CA ARG A 85 -3.65 -13.85 -18.10
C ARG A 85 -3.79 -14.99 -19.10
N ASP A 86 -2.83 -15.90 -19.13
CA ASP A 86 -2.92 -17.13 -19.90
C ASP A 86 -3.73 -18.22 -19.18
N GLN A 87 -3.93 -19.36 -19.85
CA GLN A 87 -4.66 -20.51 -19.31
C GLN A 87 -4.00 -21.13 -18.07
N ALA A 88 -2.68 -21.02 -17.92
CA ALA A 88 -1.96 -21.49 -16.74
C ALA A 88 -2.07 -20.50 -15.56
N GLY A 89 -2.72 -19.36 -15.78
CA GLY A 89 -2.91 -18.31 -14.80
C GLY A 89 -1.74 -17.34 -14.68
N LYS A 90 -0.75 -17.42 -15.57
CA LYS A 90 0.41 -16.51 -15.61
C LYS A 90 0.04 -15.21 -16.32
N PHE A 91 0.53 -14.10 -15.77
CA PHE A 91 0.39 -12.78 -16.39
C PHE A 91 1.57 -12.53 -17.33
N LEU A 92 1.25 -12.24 -18.60
CA LEU A 92 2.19 -11.96 -19.67
C LEU A 92 2.00 -10.50 -20.12
N PRO A 93 3.08 -9.75 -20.45
CA PRO A 93 2.93 -8.42 -21.03
C PRO A 93 2.11 -8.46 -22.32
N TRP A 94 1.21 -7.50 -22.49
CA TRP A 94 0.40 -7.34 -23.69
C TRP A 94 0.70 -6.01 -24.36
N ASP A 95 0.88 -6.03 -25.68
CA ASP A 95 1.20 -4.85 -26.50
C ASP A 95 -0.05 -4.16 -27.06
N LEU A 96 -1.23 -4.47 -26.49
CA LEU A 96 -2.54 -3.94 -26.90
C LEU A 96 -3.00 -4.39 -28.30
N THR A 97 -2.35 -5.40 -28.90
CA THR A 97 -2.76 -5.93 -30.20
C THR A 97 -3.60 -7.20 -30.04
N LEU A 98 -4.73 -7.28 -30.75
CA LEU A 98 -5.60 -8.47 -30.75
C LEU A 98 -4.86 -9.76 -31.14
N PRO A 99 -3.98 -9.79 -32.17
CA PRO A 99 -3.30 -11.02 -32.57
C PRO A 99 -2.43 -11.64 -31.48
N LYS A 100 -1.96 -10.85 -30.51
CA LYS A 100 -1.16 -11.35 -29.38
C LYS A 100 -1.96 -11.55 -28.09
N LEU A 101 -3.24 -11.22 -28.09
CA LEU A 101 -4.08 -11.38 -26.91
C LEU A 101 -4.30 -12.88 -26.62
N VAL A 102 -3.85 -13.34 -25.46
CA VAL A 102 -4.05 -14.73 -25.01
C VAL A 102 -5.24 -14.85 -24.08
N ALA A 103 -5.97 -15.95 -24.21
CA ALA A 103 -7.14 -16.23 -23.39
C ALA A 103 -6.76 -16.89 -22.06
N ALA A 104 -7.44 -16.47 -20.98
CA ALA A 104 -7.40 -17.14 -19.69
C ALA A 104 -8.22 -18.45 -19.72
N SER A 105 -9.22 -18.53 -20.59
CA SER A 105 -9.97 -19.76 -20.84
C SER A 105 -10.23 -19.91 -22.34
N PRO A 106 -9.33 -20.57 -23.08
CA PRO A 106 -9.47 -20.73 -24.52
C PRO A 106 -10.48 -21.83 -24.90
N ALA A 107 -11.13 -21.66 -26.05
CA ALA A 107 -11.90 -22.68 -26.76
C ALA A 107 -12.89 -23.49 -25.89
N LYS A 108 -13.66 -22.79 -25.05
CA LYS A 108 -14.68 -23.42 -24.20
C LYS A 108 -16.09 -23.15 -24.72
N ASN A 109 -17.03 -23.98 -24.29
CA ASN A 109 -18.45 -23.71 -24.50
C ASN A 109 -18.93 -22.64 -23.51
N LEU A 110 -19.33 -21.47 -24.00
CA LEU A 110 -19.71 -20.33 -23.19
C LEU A 110 -21.01 -20.61 -22.42
N GLN A 111 -20.99 -20.35 -21.12
CA GLN A 111 -22.15 -20.43 -20.24
C GLN A 111 -22.78 -19.05 -20.05
N ILE A 112 -24.02 -19.02 -19.55
CA ILE A 112 -24.71 -17.76 -19.23
C ILE A 112 -23.99 -16.93 -18.15
N SER A 113 -23.26 -17.60 -17.26
CA SER A 113 -22.46 -16.99 -16.19
C SER A 113 -21.11 -17.69 -16.14
N GLU A 114 -20.05 -16.88 -16.20
CA GLU A 114 -18.66 -17.32 -16.30
C GLU A 114 -17.82 -16.69 -15.18
N PRO A 115 -17.73 -17.34 -14.01
CA PRO A 115 -16.85 -16.89 -12.94
C PRO A 115 -15.38 -16.99 -13.34
N LEU A 116 -14.62 -15.92 -13.11
CA LEU A 116 -13.19 -15.80 -13.42
C LEU A 116 -12.45 -15.26 -12.19
N PRO A 117 -12.15 -16.09 -11.17
CA PRO A 117 -11.40 -15.65 -10.01
C PRO A 117 -9.98 -15.23 -10.41
N ILE A 118 -9.53 -14.06 -9.93
CA ILE A 118 -8.21 -13.51 -10.28
C ILE A 118 -7.18 -14.00 -9.26
N VAL A 119 -7.42 -13.76 -7.97
CA VAL A 119 -6.57 -14.19 -6.85
C VAL A 119 -7.44 -14.50 -5.63
N ASN A 120 -6.92 -15.34 -4.74
CA ASN A 120 -7.55 -15.67 -3.48
C ASN A 120 -6.57 -15.43 -2.32
N ASN A 121 -6.96 -14.55 -1.39
CA ASN A 121 -6.22 -14.28 -0.16
C ASN A 121 -4.74 -13.91 -0.37
N VAL A 122 -4.46 -12.97 -1.28
CA VAL A 122 -3.10 -12.53 -1.63
C VAL A 122 -2.84 -11.12 -1.12
N ALA A 123 -1.69 -10.91 -0.47
CA ALA A 123 -1.20 -9.58 -0.11
C ALA A 123 -0.35 -8.99 -1.25
N PHE A 124 -0.87 -7.96 -1.92
CA PHE A 124 -0.26 -7.41 -3.14
C PHE A 124 0.97 -6.54 -2.87
N GLY A 125 1.07 -5.87 -1.71
CA GLY A 125 2.20 -5.03 -1.37
C GLY A 125 3.53 -5.81 -1.36
N PRO A 126 3.66 -6.88 -0.54
CA PRO A 126 4.82 -7.77 -0.56
C PRO A 126 5.04 -8.48 -1.90
N ALA A 127 3.99 -8.64 -2.72
CA ALA A 127 4.10 -9.21 -4.06
C ALA A 127 4.63 -8.21 -5.12
N GLY A 128 5.04 -7.01 -4.70
CA GLY A 128 5.67 -6.00 -5.57
C GLY A 128 4.71 -4.96 -6.14
N VAL A 129 3.45 -4.93 -5.71
CA VAL A 129 2.43 -3.97 -6.20
C VAL A 129 2.13 -2.90 -5.14
N SER A 130 3.17 -2.43 -4.45
CA SER A 130 3.08 -1.44 -3.37
C SER A 130 2.86 -0.03 -3.92
N GLY A 131 1.90 0.71 -3.35
CA GLY A 131 1.64 2.11 -3.72
C GLY A 131 1.11 2.30 -5.14
N ALA A 132 0.43 1.29 -5.68
CA ALA A 132 -0.06 1.29 -7.06
C ALA A 132 -1.56 1.02 -7.14
N SER A 133 -2.17 1.50 -8.22
CA SER A 133 -3.56 1.19 -8.57
C SER A 133 -3.58 0.16 -9.69
N LEU A 134 -4.40 -0.87 -9.53
CA LEU A 134 -4.67 -1.88 -10.55
C LEU A 134 -6.02 -1.59 -11.20
N SER A 135 -6.11 -1.81 -12.51
CA SER A 135 -7.36 -1.80 -13.25
C SER A 135 -7.51 -3.12 -14.00
N ILE A 136 -8.59 -3.84 -13.74
CA ILE A 136 -8.85 -5.16 -14.35
C ILE A 136 -10.00 -5.03 -15.35
N PHE A 137 -9.72 -5.45 -16.58
CA PHE A 137 -10.70 -5.56 -17.65
C PHE A 137 -11.00 -7.03 -17.92
N LEU A 138 -12.26 -7.30 -18.19
CA LEU A 138 -12.77 -8.61 -18.59
C LEU A 138 -13.22 -8.52 -20.03
N ALA A 139 -12.94 -9.56 -20.80
CA ALA A 139 -13.45 -9.66 -22.16
C ALA A 139 -13.77 -11.10 -22.55
N TYR A 140 -14.55 -11.27 -23.60
CA TYR A 140 -14.73 -12.54 -24.29
C TYR A 140 -14.91 -12.32 -25.79
N ASN A 141 -14.75 -13.39 -26.58
CA ASN A 141 -15.22 -13.45 -27.96
C ASN A 141 -15.87 -14.81 -28.22
N THR A 142 -16.49 -14.93 -29.39
CA THR A 142 -16.94 -16.21 -29.94
C THR A 142 -16.01 -16.65 -31.07
N MET A 143 -15.91 -17.94 -31.32
CA MET A 143 -15.14 -18.49 -32.43
C MET A 143 -15.78 -18.19 -33.79
N ALA A 144 -17.08 -17.84 -33.81
CA ALA A 144 -17.76 -17.38 -35.01
C ALA A 144 -17.34 -15.95 -35.42
N ALA A 145 -16.89 -15.14 -34.45
CA ALA A 145 -16.43 -13.78 -34.66
C ALA A 145 -15.14 -13.51 -33.84
N PRO A 146 -14.00 -14.12 -34.20
CA PRO A 146 -12.79 -14.10 -33.36
C PRO A 146 -12.19 -12.69 -33.19
N ASN A 147 -12.49 -11.77 -34.12
CA ASN A 147 -12.02 -10.39 -34.08
C ASN A 147 -12.98 -9.43 -33.36
N GLU A 148 -14.14 -9.92 -32.91
CA GLU A 148 -15.10 -9.11 -32.15
C GLU A 148 -14.98 -9.43 -30.65
N LEU A 149 -14.39 -8.49 -29.91
CA LEU A 149 -14.35 -8.57 -28.44
C LEU A 149 -15.60 -7.93 -27.84
N TYR A 150 -16.08 -8.52 -26.76
CA TYR A 150 -17.07 -7.96 -25.84
C TYR A 150 -16.37 -7.76 -24.51
N TYR A 151 -16.38 -6.55 -23.96
CA TYR A 151 -15.54 -6.23 -22.80
C TYR A 151 -16.15 -5.21 -21.84
N SER A 152 -15.66 -5.22 -20.60
CA SER A 152 -15.99 -4.23 -19.58
C SER A 152 -15.45 -2.86 -19.99
N GLY A 153 -16.30 -1.88 -20.28
CA GLY A 153 -15.84 -0.53 -20.65
C GLY A 153 -15.31 0.29 -19.47
N THR A 154 -15.75 -0.02 -18.24
CA THR A 154 -15.15 0.48 -17.00
C THR A 154 -14.43 -0.68 -16.30
N PRO A 155 -13.14 -0.54 -15.92
CA PRO A 155 -12.43 -1.62 -15.22
C PRO A 155 -12.88 -1.74 -13.76
N LEU A 156 -12.61 -2.91 -13.16
CA LEU A 156 -12.51 -3.02 -11.71
C LEU A 156 -11.20 -2.33 -11.27
N THR A 157 -11.29 -1.28 -10.46
CA THR A 157 -10.12 -0.55 -9.97
C THR A 157 -10.00 -0.60 -8.45
N PHE A 158 -8.80 -0.88 -7.96
CA PHE A 158 -8.45 -0.74 -6.54
C PHE A 158 -6.97 -0.37 -6.36
N ALA A 159 -6.66 0.26 -5.22
CA ALA A 159 -5.31 0.68 -4.85
C ALA A 159 -4.74 -0.18 -3.70
N ILE A 160 -3.42 -0.33 -3.71
CA ILE A 160 -2.65 -0.93 -2.62
C ILE A 160 -1.80 0.16 -2.00
N ASP A 161 -1.96 0.35 -0.70
CA ASP A 161 -1.21 1.35 0.05
C ASP A 161 0.30 1.05 0.00
N LYS A 162 1.11 2.11 0.11
CA LYS A 162 2.56 1.94 0.29
C LYS A 162 2.84 1.28 1.63
N GLU A 163 3.98 0.59 1.69
CA GLU A 163 4.51 0.16 2.97
C GLU A 163 4.77 1.38 3.85
N VAL A 164 4.14 1.40 5.02
CA VAL A 164 4.45 2.38 6.06
C VAL A 164 5.62 1.84 6.86
N VAL A 165 6.84 2.16 6.42
CA VAL A 165 8.04 1.84 7.19
C VAL A 165 8.17 2.88 8.29
N THR A 166 7.98 2.46 9.54
CA THR A 166 8.29 3.31 10.70
C THR A 166 9.81 3.33 10.87
N PRO A 167 10.48 4.50 10.80
CA PRO A 167 11.93 4.57 10.97
C PRO A 167 12.34 4.03 12.36
N ALA A 168 13.46 3.32 12.43
CA ALA A 168 13.99 2.80 13.69
C ALA A 168 14.31 3.95 14.66
N SER A 169 14.76 5.08 14.13
CA SER A 169 15.01 6.30 14.89
C SER A 169 13.74 6.86 15.52
N LEU A 170 12.60 6.85 14.81
CA LEU A 170 11.31 7.29 15.37
C LEU A 170 10.84 6.39 16.52
N THR A 171 11.05 5.08 16.40
CA THR A 171 10.73 4.12 17.46
C THR A 171 11.57 4.36 18.71
N LEU A 172 12.89 4.50 18.54
CA LEU A 172 13.81 4.82 19.64
C LEU A 172 13.48 6.17 20.27
N PHE A 173 13.12 7.15 19.44
CA PHE A 173 12.77 8.48 19.91
C PHE A 173 11.52 8.47 20.79
N THR A 174 10.44 7.87 20.30
CA THR A 174 9.17 7.76 21.01
C THR A 174 9.33 6.99 22.33
N ASN A 175 10.04 5.85 22.30
CA ASN A 175 10.08 4.95 23.44
C ASN A 175 11.09 5.38 24.52
N THR A 176 12.17 6.07 24.13
CA THR A 176 13.29 6.32 25.06
C THR A 176 13.77 7.77 25.03
N VAL A 177 14.06 8.36 23.87
CA VAL A 177 14.74 9.67 23.81
C VAL A 177 13.83 10.82 24.22
N SER A 178 12.55 10.80 23.80
CA SER A 178 11.64 11.93 24.00
C SER A 178 11.42 12.25 25.47
N SER A 179 10.91 11.28 26.24
CA SER A 179 10.59 11.50 27.66
C SER A 179 11.83 11.46 28.57
N GLN A 180 12.71 10.48 28.37
CA GLN A 180 13.81 10.19 29.31
C GLN A 180 15.07 11.03 29.08
N ILE A 181 15.13 11.80 27.98
CA ILE A 181 16.30 12.60 27.63
C ILE A 181 15.88 14.02 27.26
N ILE A 182 15.00 14.20 26.27
CA ILE A 182 14.61 15.54 25.82
C ILE A 182 13.81 16.25 26.89
N GLN A 183 12.71 15.66 27.35
CA GLN A 183 11.82 16.30 28.32
C GLN A 183 12.42 16.37 29.73
N SER A 184 13.22 15.38 30.14
CA SER A 184 13.80 15.34 31.48
C SER A 184 15.07 16.17 31.64
N THR A 185 15.79 16.43 30.56
CA THR A 185 17.19 16.92 30.66
C THR A 185 17.49 18.02 29.65
N CYS A 186 17.27 17.78 28.36
CA CYS A 186 17.72 18.74 27.34
C CYS A 186 16.85 20.01 27.27
N ILE A 187 15.53 19.87 27.42
CA ILE A 187 14.57 20.97 27.26
C ILE A 187 14.76 22.10 28.29
N ILE A 188 15.34 21.78 29.45
CA ILE A 188 15.62 22.73 30.54
C ILE A 188 16.50 23.88 30.04
N CYS A 189 17.41 23.60 29.11
CA CYS A 189 18.28 24.59 28.48
C CYS A 189 17.88 24.88 27.04
N HIS A 190 17.42 23.85 26.30
CA HIS A 190 17.11 23.91 24.87
C HIS A 190 15.61 24.11 24.62
N SER A 191 15.01 25.16 25.18
CA SER A 191 13.65 25.59 24.85
C SER A 191 13.66 27.07 24.47
N ALA A 192 12.60 27.54 23.81
CA ALA A 192 12.52 28.94 23.34
C ALA A 192 12.65 29.98 24.46
N THR A 193 12.29 29.62 25.69
CA THR A 193 12.32 30.51 26.87
C THR A 193 13.50 30.22 27.80
N ALA A 194 14.32 29.20 27.52
CA ALA A 194 15.47 28.84 28.34
C ALA A 194 16.77 29.37 27.73
N ASN A 195 17.68 29.84 28.60
CA ASN A 195 19.01 30.26 28.18
C ASN A 195 19.94 29.04 28.06
N ALA A 196 20.04 28.47 26.86
CA ALA A 196 21.05 27.46 26.51
C ALA A 196 22.50 27.98 26.55
N GLY A 197 22.72 29.27 26.80
CA GLY A 197 23.95 29.97 26.45
C GLY A 197 23.91 30.47 25.00
N ALA A 198 25.02 30.34 24.27
CA ALA A 198 25.14 30.75 22.86
C ALA A 198 23.97 30.23 21.98
N PRO A 199 23.62 30.89 20.86
CA PRO A 199 22.53 30.47 20.00
C PRO A 199 22.73 29.03 19.53
N THR A 200 21.70 28.21 19.75
CA THR A 200 21.65 26.80 19.37
C THR A 200 20.47 26.57 18.44
N ASN A 201 20.63 25.70 17.45
CA ASN A 201 19.55 25.32 16.54
C ASN A 201 18.65 24.22 17.12
N LEU A 202 18.86 23.83 18.38
CA LEU A 202 18.04 22.86 19.11
C LEU A 202 17.07 23.61 20.02
N HIS A 203 15.83 23.75 19.56
CA HIS A 203 14.73 24.32 20.34
C HIS A 203 13.62 23.28 20.48
N TYR A 204 13.50 22.70 21.67
CA TYR A 204 12.49 21.71 22.02
C TYR A 204 11.25 22.38 22.62
N VAL A 205 10.12 21.72 22.43
CA VAL A 205 8.81 22.10 22.99
C VAL A 205 8.40 21.12 24.10
N SER A 206 7.70 21.65 25.10
CA SER A 206 7.18 20.88 26.25
C SER A 206 6.21 19.80 25.81
N SER A 207 6.18 18.66 26.51
CA SER A 207 5.19 17.60 26.30
C SER A 207 3.74 18.07 26.49
N SER A 208 3.51 19.21 27.15
CA SER A 208 2.20 19.84 27.27
C SER A 208 1.71 20.50 25.98
N GLN A 209 2.58 20.72 24.99
CA GLN A 209 2.21 21.27 23.69
C GLN A 209 1.75 20.14 22.75
N ALA A 210 0.71 20.42 21.98
CA ALA A 210 0.29 19.54 20.90
C ALA A 210 1.45 19.30 19.93
N ASN A 211 1.57 18.08 19.40
CA ASN A 211 2.61 17.66 18.46
C ASN A 211 4.05 17.71 19.02
N SER A 212 4.24 17.85 20.33
CA SER A 212 5.58 17.95 20.94
C SER A 212 6.51 16.80 20.56
N LEU A 213 6.01 15.58 20.44
CA LEU A 213 6.79 14.42 20.03
C LEU A 213 7.31 14.56 18.59
N SER A 214 6.44 14.88 17.62
CA SER A 214 6.84 15.01 16.22
C SER A 214 7.72 16.24 15.98
N THR A 215 7.43 17.37 16.64
CA THR A 215 8.27 18.58 16.59
C THR A 215 9.67 18.29 17.12
N ASN A 216 9.79 17.70 18.31
CA ASN A 216 11.11 17.44 18.91
C ASN A 216 11.92 16.39 18.14
N TYR A 217 11.24 15.36 17.59
CA TYR A 217 11.86 14.39 16.70
C TYR A 217 12.45 15.07 15.47
N ALA A 218 11.66 15.89 14.77
CA ALA A 218 12.09 16.60 13.57
C ALA A 218 13.26 17.56 13.87
N THR A 219 13.21 18.31 14.98
CA THR A 219 14.31 19.18 15.42
C THR A 219 15.62 18.41 15.57
N LEU A 220 15.59 17.29 16.29
CA LEU A 220 16.80 16.52 16.57
C LEU A 220 17.34 15.80 15.33
N VAL A 221 16.46 15.19 14.52
CA VAL A 221 16.85 14.56 13.24
C VAL A 221 17.45 15.60 12.30
N ASN A 222 16.81 16.75 12.14
CA ASN A 222 17.30 17.81 11.28
C ASN A 222 18.69 18.29 11.73
N TYR A 223 18.89 18.50 13.02
CA TYR A 223 20.21 18.88 13.55
C TYR A 223 21.28 17.82 13.26
N ILE A 224 20.98 16.54 13.49
CA ILE A 224 21.91 15.43 13.21
C ILE A 224 22.29 15.39 11.72
N LYS A 225 21.33 15.62 10.81
CA LYS A 225 21.53 15.52 9.36
C LYS A 225 22.16 16.76 8.73
N THR A 226 21.93 17.95 9.28
CA THR A 226 22.28 19.22 8.59
C THR A 226 23.36 20.04 9.28
N ALA A 227 23.55 19.90 10.60
CA ALA A 227 24.60 20.65 11.30
C ALA A 227 25.98 20.03 11.01
N PRO A 228 27.03 20.84 10.77
CA PRO A 228 28.39 20.34 10.65
C PRO A 228 28.80 19.52 11.90
N GLY A 229 29.04 18.23 11.71
CA GLY A 229 29.35 17.31 12.81
C GLY A 229 28.17 17.04 13.78
N GLY A 230 26.92 17.28 13.37
CA GLY A 230 25.73 17.22 14.23
C GLY A 230 25.60 15.91 15.03
N SER A 231 25.82 14.76 14.39
CA SER A 231 25.84 13.46 15.09
C SER A 231 26.88 13.38 16.21
N SER A 232 28.11 13.81 15.94
CA SER A 232 29.19 13.85 16.94
C SER A 232 28.88 14.85 18.06
N LEU A 233 28.31 16.01 17.73
CA LEU A 233 27.94 17.05 18.70
C LEU A 233 26.82 16.59 19.64
N ILE A 234 25.78 15.91 19.14
CA ILE A 234 24.70 15.34 19.98
C ILE A 234 25.24 14.28 20.96
N LEU A 235 26.32 13.59 20.61
CA LEU A 235 26.95 12.58 21.49
C LEU A 235 28.07 13.14 22.37
N SER A 236 28.59 14.34 22.10
CA SER A 236 29.66 14.95 22.91
C SER A 236 29.15 16.01 23.87
N LYS A 237 28.24 16.89 23.44
CA LYS A 237 27.74 18.03 24.23
C LYS A 237 27.03 17.61 25.52
N PRO A 238 26.10 16.63 25.53
CA PRO A 238 25.45 16.20 26.77
C PRO A 238 26.42 15.57 27.78
N ARG A 239 27.61 15.13 27.34
CA ARG A 239 28.69 14.64 28.22
C ARG A 239 29.61 15.75 28.74
N GLY A 240 29.31 17.01 28.45
CA GLY A 240 30.07 18.17 28.91
C GLY A 240 31.26 18.55 28.04
N VAL A 241 31.45 17.93 26.87
CA VAL A 241 32.56 18.26 25.97
C VAL A 241 32.26 19.58 25.26
N ASP A 242 33.00 20.63 25.60
CA ASP A 242 32.80 22.00 25.09
C ASP A 242 31.35 22.49 25.25
N HIS A 243 30.70 22.10 26.35
CA HIS A 243 29.31 22.48 26.64
C HIS A 243 29.26 23.22 27.98
N SER A 244 28.96 24.52 27.94
CA SER A 244 28.98 25.40 29.12
C SER A 244 28.00 24.99 30.22
N GLY A 245 26.95 24.24 29.88
CA GLY A 245 26.01 23.66 30.85
C GLY A 245 26.55 22.44 31.62
N GLY A 246 27.81 22.04 31.37
CA GLY A 246 28.42 20.88 32.00
C GLY A 246 27.92 19.54 31.45
N ALA A 247 28.30 18.45 32.13
CA ALA A 247 27.90 17.10 31.79
C ALA A 247 26.53 16.77 32.40
N LEU A 248 25.58 16.37 31.54
CA LEU A 248 24.22 15.96 31.91
C LEU A 248 24.00 14.45 31.75
N LEU A 249 24.75 13.80 30.85
CA LEU A 249 24.71 12.36 30.62
C LEU A 249 26.10 11.76 30.82
N SER A 250 26.19 10.68 31.58
CA SER A 250 27.41 9.85 31.66
C SER A 250 27.51 8.94 30.44
N ALA A 251 28.74 8.68 29.97
CA ALA A 251 29.01 7.75 28.87
C ALA A 251 28.52 6.31 29.13
N SER A 252 28.44 5.89 30.40
CA SER A 252 27.92 4.58 30.81
C SER A 252 26.43 4.57 31.12
N SER A 253 25.75 5.72 31.07
CA SER A 253 24.32 5.80 31.39
C SER A 253 23.45 5.17 30.30
N GLN A 254 22.36 4.51 30.71
CA GLN A 254 21.40 3.94 29.76
C GLN A 254 20.81 5.02 28.82
N ASN A 255 20.58 6.23 29.34
CA ASN A 255 20.12 7.37 28.54
C ASN A 255 21.13 7.73 27.44
N PHE A 256 22.43 7.74 27.73
CA PHE A 256 23.44 8.00 26.72
C PHE A 256 23.53 6.88 25.67
N LEU A 257 23.40 5.62 26.09
CA LEU A 257 23.35 4.47 25.17
C LEU A 257 22.11 4.53 24.26
N ASN A 258 20.94 4.88 24.80
CA ASN A 258 19.71 5.08 24.04
C ASN A 258 19.84 6.24 23.03
N LEU A 259 20.45 7.36 23.44
CA LEU A 259 20.75 8.47 22.54
C LEU A 259 21.71 8.07 21.42
N THR A 260 22.74 7.27 21.75
CA THR A 260 23.69 6.73 20.78
C THR A 260 23.01 5.82 19.77
N ALA A 261 22.14 4.91 20.24
CA ALA A 261 21.35 4.03 19.37
C ALA A 261 20.45 4.85 18.44
N PHE A 262 19.78 5.89 18.96
CA PHE A 262 18.98 6.80 18.16
C PHE A 262 19.80 7.52 17.09
N VAL A 263 20.94 8.12 17.44
CA VAL A 263 21.82 8.81 16.47
C VAL A 263 22.30 7.85 15.39
N ASN A 264 22.65 6.60 15.74
CA ASN A 264 23.05 5.59 14.79
C ASN A 264 21.90 5.19 13.85
N ALA A 265 20.68 5.06 14.36
CA ALA A 265 19.50 4.80 13.53
C ALA A 265 19.24 5.94 12.54
N VAL A 266 19.30 7.21 12.99
CA VAL A 266 19.15 8.39 12.10
C VAL A 266 20.21 8.41 10.99
N LYS A 267 21.43 7.93 11.25
CA LYS A 267 22.51 7.88 10.25
C LYS A 267 22.34 6.74 9.24
N ALA A 268 21.59 5.70 9.59
CA ALA A 268 21.31 4.56 8.72
C ALA A 268 20.08 4.79 7.82
N GLU A 269 19.33 5.87 8.06
CA GLU A 269 18.11 6.29 7.35
C GLU A 269 18.35 7.47 6.40
#